data_AF-A0A958BHL5-F1
#
_entry.id   AF-A0A958BHL5-F1
#
_cell.length_a   1.000
_cell.length_b   1.000
_cell.length_c   1.000
_cell.angle_alpha   90.00
_cell.angle_beta   90.00
_cell.angle_gamma   90.00
#
_symmetry.space_group_name_H-M   'P 1'
#
loop_
_entity.id
_entity.type
_entity.pdbx_description
1 polymer ?
#
loop_
_entity_poly.entity_id
_entity_poly.type
_entity_poly.pdbx_seq_one_letter_code
_entity_poly.pdbx_strand_id
1 'polypeptide(L)'
;MSDDGSERRRDTRLQARLAVRYKVGRKIVNGVSTDLSENGVFIHTAQPALEGTEVFMHINLGPGEPTIKAVGVVRRSLPAGVDSPGMGVEFLALYGIDKKALIQFLQVSLGREISEDAFGEVGTDHMLKFVFEPEDDQGYSGTLPEAPLELAPDLSPRPPRGPYGSSRVQNLNQPDPRFVPTPSRLEREVTRNPRAAMSEQDKHNLAELRKLEKRGFGWYIGQLIKWGLLLAAITGAAWWVSGHPELTQRLHKLLGRG
;
A
#
# COMPACT_ATOMS: atom_id res chain seq x y z
N MET A 1 -15.82 -24.01 -35.61
CA MET A 1 -14.84 -24.31 -34.56
C MET A 1 -14.51 -23.00 -33.89
N SER A 2 -15.15 -22.77 -32.73
CA SER A 2 -14.99 -21.53 -31.97
C SER A 2 -13.73 -21.68 -31.14
N ASP A 3 -12.72 -20.89 -31.48
CA ASP A 3 -11.49 -20.74 -30.72
C ASP A 3 -11.87 -20.17 -29.34
N ASP A 4 -11.94 -21.05 -28.35
CA ASP A 4 -12.24 -20.71 -26.96
C ASP A 4 -11.09 -19.86 -26.43
N GLY A 5 -11.32 -18.55 -26.26
CA GLY A 5 -10.37 -17.59 -25.72
C GLY A 5 -9.97 -17.82 -24.26
N SER A 6 -10.10 -19.04 -23.74
CA SER A 6 -9.72 -19.47 -22.39
C SER A 6 -8.20 -19.59 -22.19
N GLU A 7 -7.40 -19.73 -23.25
CA GLU A 7 -5.97 -20.08 -23.20
C GLU A 7 -5.00 -18.94 -22.76
N ARG A 8 -5.47 -17.71 -22.47
CA ARG A 8 -4.58 -16.58 -22.10
C ARG A 8 -4.41 -16.34 -20.61
N ARG A 9 -5.14 -17.03 -19.74
CA ARG A 9 -5.08 -16.83 -18.29
C ARG A 9 -4.13 -17.85 -17.66
N ARG A 10 -2.88 -17.44 -17.44
CA ARG A 10 -1.84 -18.29 -16.84
C ARG A 10 -2.02 -18.50 -15.33
N ASP A 11 -2.70 -17.58 -14.66
CA ASP A 11 -2.78 -17.58 -13.19
C ASP A 11 -4.19 -17.92 -12.70
N THR A 12 -4.24 -18.77 -11.66
CA THR A 12 -5.49 -19.06 -10.94
C THR A 12 -5.94 -17.80 -10.19
N ARG A 13 -7.21 -17.42 -10.34
CA ARG A 13 -7.80 -16.26 -9.65
C ARG A 13 -8.83 -16.72 -8.64
N LEU A 14 -8.71 -16.21 -7.43
CA LEU A 14 -9.72 -16.34 -6.39
C LEU A 14 -10.74 -15.23 -6.56
N GLN A 15 -12.02 -15.59 -6.69
CA GLN A 15 -13.13 -14.62 -6.63
C GLN A 15 -13.38 -14.27 -5.17
N ALA A 16 -12.84 -13.15 -4.71
CA ALA A 16 -12.92 -12.72 -3.31
C ALA A 16 -13.21 -11.22 -3.20
N ARG A 17 -14.14 -10.89 -2.30
CA ARG A 17 -14.50 -9.51 -1.93
C ARG A 17 -13.71 -9.06 -0.72
N LEU A 18 -12.53 -8.51 -0.95
CA LEU A 18 -11.63 -8.04 0.09
C LEU A 18 -11.65 -6.51 0.15
N ALA A 19 -11.55 -5.95 1.35
CA ALA A 19 -11.39 -4.51 1.50
C ALA A 19 -9.98 -4.10 1.05
N VAL A 20 -9.91 -3.12 0.15
CA VAL A 20 -8.65 -2.59 -0.37
C VAL A 20 -8.60 -1.10 -0.10
N ARG A 21 -7.61 -0.66 0.69
CA ARG A 21 -7.28 0.76 0.84
C ARG A 21 -6.10 1.05 -0.06
N TYR A 22 -6.23 2.00 -0.98
CA TYR A 22 -5.19 2.28 -1.94
C TYR A 22 -4.92 3.78 -2.09
N LYS A 23 -3.69 4.12 -2.49
CA LYS A 23 -3.21 5.48 -2.66
C LYS A 23 -2.78 5.72 -4.10
N VAL A 24 -3.35 6.75 -4.72
CA VAL A 24 -3.00 7.24 -6.06
C VAL A 24 -2.54 8.68 -5.92
N GLY A 25 -1.23 8.93 -6.10
CA GLY A 25 -0.62 10.22 -5.83
C GLY A 25 -0.83 10.64 -4.36
N ARG A 26 -1.63 11.68 -4.12
CA ARG A 26 -1.97 12.19 -2.78
C ARG A 26 -3.34 11.73 -2.27
N LYS A 27 -4.13 11.05 -3.09
CA LYS A 27 -5.48 10.63 -2.73
C LYS A 27 -5.45 9.22 -2.17
N ILE A 28 -6.10 9.02 -1.03
CA ILE A 28 -6.36 7.70 -0.45
C ILE A 28 -7.81 7.36 -0.71
N VAL A 29 -8.06 6.17 -1.24
CA VAL A 29 -9.39 5.71 -1.64
C VAL A 29 -9.60 4.30 -1.08
N ASN A 30 -10.82 4.02 -0.66
CA ASN A 30 -11.25 2.68 -0.28
C ASN A 30 -11.99 2.03 -1.46
N GLY A 31 -11.69 0.77 -1.72
CA GLY A 31 -12.33 -0.05 -2.74
C GLY A 31 -12.54 -1.47 -2.23
N VAL A 32 -13.13 -2.29 -3.10
CA VAL A 32 -13.38 -3.71 -2.82
C VAL A 32 -12.82 -4.52 -3.98
N SER A 33 -12.06 -5.57 -3.71
CA SER A 33 -11.61 -6.48 -4.76
C SER A 33 -12.76 -7.32 -5.30
N THR A 34 -12.68 -7.74 -6.56
CA THR A 34 -13.59 -8.78 -7.10
C THR A 34 -12.84 -10.06 -7.39
N ASP A 35 -11.59 -9.94 -7.85
CA ASP A 35 -10.69 -11.07 -8.05
C ASP A 35 -9.30 -10.75 -7.51
N LEU A 36 -8.64 -11.77 -6.98
CA LEU A 36 -7.28 -11.75 -6.46
C LEU A 36 -6.48 -12.92 -7.03
N SER A 37 -5.24 -12.66 -7.39
CA SER A 37 -4.29 -13.65 -7.91
C SER A 37 -2.91 -13.39 -7.32
N GLU A 38 -1.94 -14.28 -7.59
CA GLU A 38 -0.56 -14.07 -7.15
C GLU A 38 0.05 -12.79 -7.73
N ASN A 39 -0.35 -12.42 -8.95
CA ASN A 39 0.25 -11.34 -9.73
C ASN A 39 -0.58 -10.05 -9.77
N GLY A 40 -1.77 -10.04 -9.19
CA GLY A 40 -2.60 -8.84 -9.24
C GLY A 40 -3.98 -8.99 -8.63
N VAL A 41 -4.69 -7.86 -8.61
CA VAL A 41 -6.02 -7.72 -8.03
C VAL A 41 -6.89 -6.83 -8.93
N PHE A 42 -8.16 -7.18 -9.09
CA PHE A 42 -9.15 -6.27 -9.67
C PHE A 42 -9.90 -5.54 -8.56
N ILE A 43 -9.87 -4.21 -8.57
CA ILE A 43 -10.52 -3.33 -7.59
C ILE A 43 -11.75 -2.70 -8.23
N HIS A 44 -12.92 -2.99 -7.70
CA HIS A 44 -14.16 -2.34 -8.10
C HIS A 44 -14.21 -0.92 -7.52
N THR A 45 -14.34 0.07 -8.40
CA THR A 45 -14.38 1.49 -8.03
C THR A 45 -15.06 2.32 -9.11
N ALA A 46 -15.79 3.36 -8.70
CA ALA A 46 -16.44 4.29 -9.63
C ALA A 46 -15.45 5.24 -10.32
N GLN A 47 -14.26 5.42 -9.75
CA GLN A 47 -13.24 6.35 -10.25
C GLN A 47 -11.91 5.61 -10.42
N PRO A 48 -11.81 4.70 -11.42
CA PRO A 48 -10.58 3.97 -11.65
C PRO A 48 -9.46 4.94 -12.06
N ALA A 49 -8.24 4.65 -11.64
CA ALA A 49 -7.07 5.36 -12.13
C ALA A 49 -6.78 5.00 -13.60
N LEU A 50 -5.99 5.83 -14.27
CA LEU A 50 -5.57 5.61 -15.65
C LEU A 50 -4.59 4.43 -15.73
N GLU A 51 -4.60 3.72 -16.86
CA GLU A 51 -3.61 2.67 -17.12
C GLU A 51 -2.18 3.24 -17.07
N GLY A 52 -1.25 2.45 -16.53
CA GLY A 52 0.12 2.87 -16.24
C GLY A 52 0.28 3.62 -14.91
N THR A 53 -0.80 3.93 -14.19
CA THR A 53 -0.70 4.61 -12.90
C THR A 53 -0.19 3.66 -11.82
N GLU A 54 0.82 4.08 -11.06
CA GLU A 54 1.30 3.37 -9.87
C GLU A 54 0.34 3.56 -8.69
N VAL A 55 0.07 2.48 -7.97
CA VAL A 55 -0.86 2.43 -6.85
C VAL A 55 -0.22 1.69 -5.68
N PHE A 56 -0.24 2.32 -4.51
CA PHE A 56 0.12 1.67 -3.24
C PHE A 56 -1.14 1.11 -2.61
N MET A 57 -1.14 -0.15 -2.20
CA MET A 57 -2.34 -0.86 -1.74
C MET A 57 -2.10 -1.56 -0.41
N HIS A 58 -3.10 -1.50 0.46
CA HIS A 58 -3.27 -2.32 1.64
C HIS A 58 -4.50 -3.20 1.42
N ILE A 59 -4.31 -4.52 1.36
CA ILE A 59 -5.37 -5.49 1.09
C ILE A 59 -5.63 -6.28 2.38
N ASN A 60 -6.84 -6.19 2.90
CA ASN A 60 -7.25 -6.94 4.08
C ASN A 60 -7.74 -8.33 3.64
N LEU A 61 -7.00 -9.38 3.99
CA LEU A 61 -7.29 -10.76 3.58
C LEU A 61 -8.48 -11.39 4.34
N GLY A 62 -8.99 -10.75 5.39
CA GLY A 62 -10.14 -11.20 6.16
C GLY A 62 -10.03 -10.91 7.65
N PRO A 63 -11.10 -11.17 8.43
CA PRO A 63 -11.08 -10.99 9.87
C PRO A 63 -10.01 -11.86 10.55
N GLY A 64 -9.07 -11.24 11.26
CA GLY A 64 -7.97 -11.95 11.94
C GLY A 64 -6.78 -12.31 11.03
N GLU A 65 -6.90 -12.06 9.72
CA GLU A 65 -5.83 -12.27 8.75
C GLU A 65 -4.92 -11.02 8.62
N PRO A 66 -3.65 -11.18 8.22
CA PRO A 66 -2.77 -10.05 8.00
C PRO A 66 -3.26 -9.17 6.85
N THR A 67 -3.06 -7.86 7.00
CA THR A 67 -3.19 -6.91 5.89
C THR A 67 -1.89 -6.90 5.11
N ILE A 68 -1.95 -7.23 3.82
CA ILE A 68 -0.77 -7.24 2.95
C ILE A 68 -0.55 -5.88 2.30
N LYS A 69 0.72 -5.49 2.12
CA LYS A 69 1.12 -4.28 1.43
C LYS A 69 1.68 -4.61 0.05
N ALA A 70 1.19 -3.90 -0.96
CA ALA A 70 1.62 -4.09 -2.34
C ALA A 70 1.81 -2.75 -3.06
N VAL A 71 2.78 -2.71 -3.96
CA VAL A 71 2.89 -1.67 -5.00
C VAL A 71 2.50 -2.31 -6.31
N GLY A 72 1.63 -1.66 -7.06
CA GLY A 72 1.17 -2.17 -8.35
C GLY A 72 0.97 -1.09 -9.39
N VAL A 73 0.74 -1.52 -10.61
CA VAL A 73 0.44 -0.65 -11.75
C VAL A 73 -0.91 -1.01 -12.35
N VAL A 74 -1.72 0.00 -12.66
CA VAL A 74 -3.00 -0.21 -13.34
C VAL A 74 -2.73 -0.73 -14.75
N ARG A 75 -3.17 -1.96 -15.05
CA ARG A 75 -3.08 -2.58 -16.38
C ARG A 75 -4.37 -2.54 -17.17
N ARG A 76 -5.49 -2.30 -16.47
CA ARG A 76 -6.81 -2.19 -17.09
C ARG A 76 -7.62 -1.18 -16.34
N SER A 77 -8.24 -0.24 -17.04
CA SER A 77 -9.17 0.73 -16.47
C SER A 77 -10.55 0.59 -17.10
N LEU A 78 -11.58 0.36 -16.28
CA LEU A 78 -12.98 0.22 -16.71
C LEU A 78 -13.78 1.40 -16.14
N PRO A 79 -14.14 2.39 -16.96
CA PRO A 79 -14.75 3.64 -16.49
C PRO A 79 -16.16 3.40 -15.91
N ALA A 80 -16.67 4.41 -15.20
CA ALA A 80 -18.07 4.44 -14.79
C ALA A 80 -19.01 4.26 -16.00
N GLY A 81 -20.14 3.57 -15.79
CA GLY A 81 -21.16 3.33 -16.82
C GLY A 81 -21.05 1.97 -17.53
N VAL A 82 -20.04 1.16 -17.22
CA VAL A 82 -20.00 -0.28 -17.57
C VAL A 82 -20.55 -1.13 -16.42
N ASP A 83 -20.92 -2.38 -16.68
CA ASP A 83 -21.54 -3.28 -15.67
C ASP A 83 -20.64 -3.56 -14.45
N SER A 84 -19.33 -3.33 -14.57
CA SER A 84 -18.36 -3.54 -13.48
C SER A 84 -17.22 -2.54 -13.58
N PRO A 85 -17.45 -1.27 -13.19
CA PRO A 85 -16.42 -0.25 -13.21
C PRO A 85 -15.33 -0.58 -12.19
N GLY A 86 -14.08 -0.30 -12.54
CA GLY A 86 -12.96 -0.64 -11.68
C GLY A 86 -11.64 -0.64 -12.42
N MET A 87 -10.61 -1.17 -11.76
CA MET A 87 -9.28 -1.24 -12.34
C MET A 87 -8.60 -2.55 -11.98
N GLY A 88 -7.93 -3.15 -12.97
CA GLY A 88 -7.03 -4.27 -12.78
C GLY A 88 -5.64 -3.76 -12.47
N VAL A 89 -5.09 -4.15 -11.31
CA VAL A 89 -3.77 -3.76 -10.84
C VAL A 89 -2.85 -4.98 -10.84
N GLU A 90 -1.74 -4.90 -11.56
CA GLU A 90 -0.66 -5.89 -11.51
C GLU A 90 0.31 -5.51 -10.39
N PHE A 91 0.70 -6.48 -9.56
CA PHE A 91 1.67 -6.27 -8.50
C PHE A 91 3.08 -6.13 -9.07
N LEU A 92 3.70 -4.98 -8.82
CA LEU A 92 5.11 -4.73 -9.12
C LEU A 92 6.00 -5.21 -7.96
N ALA A 93 5.54 -5.03 -6.73
CA ALA A 93 6.25 -5.44 -5.53
C ALA A 93 5.28 -5.91 -4.43
N LEU A 94 5.56 -7.08 -3.89
CA LEU A 94 5.00 -7.65 -2.66
C LEU A 94 6.18 -7.95 -1.73
N TYR A 95 6.15 -7.44 -0.50
CA TYR A 95 7.22 -7.69 0.47
C TYR A 95 7.21 -9.16 0.90
N GLY A 96 8.36 -9.72 1.29
CA GLY A 96 8.50 -11.18 1.48
C GLY A 96 7.46 -11.82 2.41
N ILE A 97 7.14 -11.16 3.53
CA ILE A 97 6.10 -11.63 4.47
C ILE A 97 4.70 -11.51 3.84
N ASP A 98 4.42 -10.40 3.16
CA ASP A 98 3.15 -10.12 2.50
C ASP A 98 2.89 -11.08 1.32
N LYS A 99 3.92 -11.41 0.55
CA LYS A 99 3.84 -12.39 -0.54
C LYS A 99 3.52 -13.78 0.00
N LYS A 100 4.17 -14.20 1.11
CA LYS A 100 3.86 -15.48 1.75
C LYS A 100 2.42 -15.52 2.26
N ALA A 101 1.97 -14.47 2.94
CA ALA A 101 0.60 -14.35 3.41
C ALA A 101 -0.43 -14.43 2.27
N LEU A 102 -0.17 -13.73 1.15
CA LEU A 102 -1.00 -13.79 -0.04
C LEU A 102 -1.07 -15.22 -0.62
N ILE A 103 0.08 -15.88 -0.81
CA ILE A 103 0.13 -17.24 -1.38
C ILE A 103 -0.60 -18.22 -0.48
N GLN A 104 -0.34 -18.17 0.83
CA GLN A 104 -1.01 -19.03 1.81
C GLN A 104 -2.52 -18.81 1.79
N PHE A 105 -2.96 -17.55 1.77
CA PHE A 105 -4.37 -17.22 1.67
C PHE A 105 -5.02 -17.77 0.38
N LEU A 106 -4.34 -17.64 -0.76
CA LEU A 106 -4.81 -18.19 -2.04
C LEU A 106 -4.89 -19.72 -2.00
N GLN A 107 -3.91 -20.40 -1.43
CA GLN A 107 -3.91 -21.87 -1.31
C GLN A 107 -5.05 -22.37 -0.43
N VAL A 108 -5.20 -21.80 0.77
CA VAL A 108 -6.28 -22.14 1.71
C VAL A 108 -7.65 -21.90 1.07
N SER A 109 -7.84 -20.72 0.47
CA SER A 109 -9.13 -20.33 -0.12
C SER A 109 -9.50 -21.15 -1.36
N LEU A 110 -8.50 -21.65 -2.10
CA LEU A 110 -8.71 -22.53 -3.25
C LEU A 110 -8.83 -24.02 -2.86
N GLY A 111 -8.76 -24.35 -1.57
CA GLY A 111 -8.80 -25.73 -1.09
C GLY A 111 -7.60 -26.56 -1.54
N ARG A 112 -6.46 -25.93 -1.83
CA ARG A 112 -5.21 -26.64 -2.17
C ARG A 112 -4.49 -27.00 -0.87
N GLU A 113 -4.04 -28.25 -0.77
CA GLU A 113 -3.18 -28.67 0.34
C GLU A 113 -1.89 -27.83 0.34
N ILE A 114 -1.55 -27.26 1.50
CA ILE A 114 -0.32 -26.48 1.69
C ILE A 114 0.83 -27.47 1.76
N SER A 115 1.63 -27.59 0.69
CA SER A 115 2.89 -28.33 0.76
C SER A 115 3.89 -27.53 1.61
N GLU A 116 4.44 -28.13 2.67
CA GLU A 116 5.44 -27.50 3.55
C GLU A 116 6.68 -26.96 2.79
N ASP A 117 6.96 -27.53 1.61
CA ASP A 117 8.09 -27.14 0.76
C ASP A 117 7.93 -25.76 0.08
N ALA A 118 6.73 -25.17 0.08
CA ALA A 118 6.49 -23.87 -0.54
C ALA A 118 7.10 -22.69 0.25
N PHE A 119 7.52 -22.93 1.49
CA PHE A 119 8.12 -21.92 2.36
C PHE A 119 9.64 -21.84 2.21
N GLY A 120 10.14 -21.64 0.98
CA GLY A 120 11.54 -21.32 0.75
C GLY A 120 12.02 -20.18 1.67
N GLU A 121 13.27 -20.28 2.14
CA GLU A 121 13.92 -19.29 3.00
C GLU A 121 13.80 -17.91 2.37
N VAL A 122 12.90 -17.07 2.90
CA VAL A 122 12.77 -15.71 2.41
C VAL A 122 13.78 -14.87 3.14
N GLY A 123 14.84 -14.50 2.40
CA GLY A 123 15.82 -13.53 2.84
C GLY A 123 15.13 -12.26 3.32
N THR A 124 15.38 -11.90 4.57
CA THR A 124 14.77 -10.77 5.28
C THR A 124 15.33 -9.40 4.85
N ASP A 125 16.05 -9.32 3.72
CA ASP A 125 17.04 -8.28 3.47
C ASP A 125 16.52 -7.00 2.79
N HIS A 126 15.20 -6.87 2.57
CA HIS A 126 14.63 -5.67 1.95
C HIS A 126 13.54 -5.03 2.81
N MET A 127 13.96 -4.54 3.98
CA MET A 127 13.18 -3.65 4.84
C MET A 127 13.31 -2.19 4.34
N LEU A 128 12.78 -1.89 3.15
CA LEU A 128 12.65 -0.50 2.70
C LEU A 128 11.61 0.20 3.59
N LYS A 129 12.08 1.22 4.33
CA LYS A 129 11.26 2.11 5.15
C LYS A 129 10.36 2.97 4.24
N PHE A 130 9.26 2.42 3.76
CA PHE A 130 8.08 3.24 3.50
C PHE A 130 7.40 3.47 4.84
N VAL A 131 7.82 4.55 5.50
CA VAL A 131 7.07 5.11 6.61
C VAL A 131 5.78 5.64 6.02
N PHE A 132 4.76 4.78 5.95
CA PHE A 132 3.42 5.26 6.20
C PHE A 132 3.49 5.79 7.63
N GLU A 133 3.58 7.12 7.79
CA GLU A 133 3.16 7.70 9.05
C GLU A 133 1.73 7.18 9.25
N PRO A 134 1.44 6.45 10.35
CA PRO A 134 0.06 6.19 10.70
C PRO A 134 -0.55 7.57 10.94
N GLU A 135 -1.14 8.17 9.90
CA GLU A 135 -2.07 9.27 10.11
C GLU A 135 -3.13 8.70 11.03
N ASP A 136 -3.20 9.31 12.22
CA ASP A 136 -3.98 8.87 13.36
C ASP A 136 -5.25 8.16 12.94
N ASP A 137 -5.35 6.89 13.30
CA ASP A 137 -6.56 6.06 13.19
C ASP A 137 -7.57 6.55 14.25
N GLN A 138 -7.83 7.87 14.28
CA GLN A 138 -8.91 8.47 15.06
C GLN A 138 -10.18 7.91 14.46
N GLY A 139 -10.75 6.96 15.22
CA GLY A 139 -11.90 6.17 14.83
C GLY A 139 -12.92 7.01 14.10
N TYR A 140 -13.20 6.60 12.85
CA TYR A 140 -14.34 7.10 12.11
C TYR A 140 -15.62 6.50 12.73
N SER A 141 -15.99 7.00 13.92
CA SER A 141 -17.35 6.96 14.45
C SER A 141 -18.17 8.04 13.72
N GLY A 142 -18.22 7.95 12.40
CA GLY A 142 -19.11 8.78 11.61
C GLY A 142 -20.53 8.26 11.80
N THR A 143 -21.27 8.83 12.74
CA THR A 143 -22.72 8.94 12.57
C THR A 143 -22.94 9.55 11.20
N LEU A 144 -23.67 8.85 10.33
CA LEU A 144 -24.12 9.39 9.05
C LEU A 144 -24.69 10.80 9.31
N PRO A 145 -24.19 11.86 8.65
CA PRO A 145 -24.83 13.15 8.79
C PRO A 145 -26.27 12.97 8.33
N GLU A 146 -27.22 13.25 9.22
CA GLU A 146 -28.62 13.37 8.84
C GLU A 146 -28.66 14.42 7.72
N ALA A 147 -28.89 13.96 6.50
CA ALA A 147 -29.07 14.84 5.37
C ALA A 147 -30.25 15.77 5.71
N PRO A 148 -30.08 17.09 5.64
CA PRO A 148 -31.22 17.99 5.70
C PRO A 148 -32.22 17.55 4.63
N LEU A 149 -33.46 17.30 5.03
CA LEU A 149 -34.59 17.12 4.11
C LEU A 149 -34.77 18.45 3.35
N GLU A 150 -33.95 18.69 2.33
CA GLU A 150 -34.20 19.76 1.37
C GLU A 150 -35.49 19.41 0.64
N LEU A 151 -36.51 20.25 0.87
CA LEU A 151 -37.77 20.24 0.14
C LEU A 151 -37.46 20.14 -1.36
N ALA A 152 -38.03 19.11 -1.99
CA ALA A 152 -37.97 18.92 -3.42
C ALA A 152 -38.39 20.23 -4.14
N PRO A 153 -37.61 20.70 -5.13
CA PRO A 153 -38.02 21.84 -5.94
C PRO A 153 -39.28 21.47 -6.73
N ASP A 154 -40.29 22.32 -6.59
CA ASP A 154 -41.55 22.35 -7.33
C ASP A 154 -41.34 22.05 -8.83
N LEU A 155 -41.86 20.88 -9.26
CA LEU A 155 -41.89 20.43 -10.65
C LEU A 155 -43.04 21.12 -11.39
N SER A 156 -42.96 22.44 -11.53
CA SER A 156 -43.79 23.17 -12.48
C SER A 156 -43.31 22.91 -13.92
N PRO A 157 -44.21 22.56 -14.86
CA PRO A 157 -43.84 22.23 -16.24
C PRO A 157 -43.25 23.46 -16.95
N ARG A 158 -42.01 23.34 -17.43
CA ARG A 158 -41.37 24.38 -18.25
C ARG A 158 -42.05 24.44 -19.63
N PRO A 159 -42.34 25.65 -20.15
CA PRO A 159 -42.87 25.81 -21.51
C PRO A 159 -41.83 25.43 -22.58
N PRO A 160 -42.28 25.05 -23.79
CA PRO A 160 -41.40 24.63 -24.88
C PRO A 160 -40.49 25.79 -25.34
N ARG A 161 -39.18 25.50 -25.42
CA ARG A 161 -38.18 26.41 -25.98
C ARG A 161 -38.35 26.47 -27.50
N GLY A 162 -38.66 27.66 -28.02
CA GLY A 162 -38.65 27.95 -29.45
C GLY A 162 -37.24 27.91 -30.06
N PRO A 163 -37.14 27.89 -31.40
CA PRO A 163 -35.88 27.69 -32.10
C PRO A 163 -35.17 29.01 -32.43
N TYR A 164 -33.85 28.92 -32.60
CA TYR A 164 -32.90 29.91 -33.15
C TYR A 164 -32.38 31.03 -32.23
N GLY A 165 -31.05 30.99 -32.05
CA GLY A 165 -30.24 32.01 -31.41
C GLY A 165 -28.77 31.60 -31.36
N SER A 166 -28.10 31.64 -32.51
CA SER A 166 -26.65 31.47 -32.64
C SER A 166 -25.92 32.62 -31.93
N SER A 167 -25.44 32.36 -30.71
CA SER A 167 -24.64 33.33 -29.94
C SER A 167 -23.29 32.72 -29.55
N ARG A 168 -22.30 33.04 -30.37
CA ARG A 168 -20.98 33.55 -29.96
C ARG A 168 -20.40 32.95 -28.67
N VAL A 169 -19.59 31.91 -28.82
CA VAL A 169 -18.70 31.39 -27.78
C VAL A 169 -17.63 32.45 -27.49
N GLN A 170 -17.82 33.24 -26.42
CA GLN A 170 -16.75 34.02 -25.81
C GLN A 170 -15.94 33.10 -24.89
N ASN A 171 -14.65 33.02 -25.19
CA ASN A 171 -13.68 32.22 -24.48
C ASN A 171 -13.38 32.86 -23.11
N LEU A 172 -14.03 32.35 -22.06
CA LEU A 172 -13.99 32.87 -20.67
C LEU A 172 -12.77 32.39 -19.85
N ASN A 173 -11.75 31.80 -20.47
CA ASN A 173 -10.60 31.22 -19.78
C ASN A 173 -9.29 32.03 -19.93
N GLN A 174 -9.36 33.37 -19.99
CA GLN A 174 -8.17 34.20 -19.80
C GLN A 174 -8.15 34.77 -18.38
N PRO A 175 -7.23 34.31 -17.50
CA PRO A 175 -7.07 34.91 -16.18
C PRO A 175 -6.56 36.35 -16.34
N ASP A 176 -7.24 37.28 -15.65
CA ASP A 176 -6.88 38.70 -15.65
C ASP A 176 -5.48 38.89 -15.03
N PRO A 177 -4.47 39.38 -15.78
CA PRO A 177 -3.11 39.52 -15.28
C PRO A 177 -2.94 40.58 -14.18
N ARG A 178 -4.01 41.27 -13.78
CA ARG A 178 -3.97 42.31 -12.73
C ARG A 178 -4.25 41.80 -11.32
N PHE A 179 -4.62 40.54 -11.15
CA PHE A 179 -4.90 39.95 -9.85
C PHE A 179 -3.72 39.10 -9.37
N VAL A 180 -2.68 39.75 -8.85
CA VAL A 180 -1.66 39.07 -8.04
C VAL A 180 -2.11 39.17 -6.59
N PRO A 181 -2.64 38.09 -5.97
CA PRO A 181 -3.02 38.14 -4.56
C PRO A 181 -1.78 38.46 -3.74
N THR A 182 -1.82 39.59 -3.04
CA THR A 182 -0.76 39.95 -2.11
C THR A 182 -0.84 38.97 -0.93
N PRO A 183 0.24 38.26 -0.57
CA PRO A 183 0.20 37.30 0.53
C PRO A 183 -0.25 38.01 1.81
N SER A 184 -1.20 37.35 2.47
CA SER A 184 -1.83 37.84 3.69
C SER A 184 -0.78 38.07 4.77
N ARG A 185 -1.07 38.98 5.72
CA ARG A 185 -0.15 39.33 6.82
C ARG A 185 0.26 38.09 7.64
N LEU A 186 -0.62 37.09 7.72
CA LEU A 186 -0.38 35.80 8.37
C LEU A 186 0.66 34.93 7.64
N GLU A 187 0.64 34.89 6.30
CA GLU A 187 1.62 34.11 5.51
C GLU A 187 3.05 34.67 5.61
N ARG A 188 3.18 35.99 5.82
CA ARG A 188 4.48 36.63 6.05
C ARG A 188 5.06 36.37 7.45
N GLU A 189 4.23 35.96 8.40
CA GLU A 189 4.66 35.71 9.79
C GLU A 189 5.08 34.24 9.99
N VAL A 190 4.42 33.30 9.31
CA VAL A 190 4.75 31.86 9.33
C VAL A 190 6.15 31.56 8.78
N THR A 191 6.63 32.33 7.80
CA THR A 191 7.98 32.16 7.22
C THR A 191 9.12 32.63 8.12
N ARG A 192 8.86 33.48 9.13
CA ARG A 192 9.91 34.01 10.03
C ARG A 192 10.19 33.13 11.23
N ASN A 193 9.24 32.29 11.67
CA ASN A 193 9.46 31.41 12.82
C ASN A 193 8.54 30.17 12.75
N PRO A 194 8.95 29.08 12.05
CA PRO A 194 8.12 27.88 11.91
C PRO A 194 7.80 27.18 13.23
N ARG A 195 8.55 27.48 14.31
CA ARG A 195 8.27 26.94 15.65
C ARG A 195 7.12 27.65 16.39
N ALA A 196 6.81 28.89 16.03
CA ALA A 196 5.74 29.66 16.68
C ALA A 196 4.35 29.27 16.15
N ALA A 197 4.27 28.62 14.99
CA ALA A 197 3.02 28.18 14.38
C ALA A 197 2.66 26.71 14.70
N MET A 198 3.52 25.97 15.42
CA MET A 198 3.20 24.61 15.87
C MET A 198 2.13 24.66 16.95
N SER A 199 1.02 23.95 16.72
CA SER A 199 -0.01 23.78 17.74
C SER A 199 0.55 23.02 18.95
N GLU A 200 -0.07 23.16 20.12
CA GLU A 200 0.30 22.38 21.31
C GLU A 200 0.17 20.85 21.05
N GLN A 201 -0.75 20.46 20.16
CA GLN A 201 -0.91 19.07 19.72
C GLN A 201 0.32 18.57 18.94
N ASP A 202 0.87 19.40 18.05
CA ASP A 202 2.07 19.06 17.27
C ASP A 202 3.30 18.90 18.17
N LYS A 203 3.38 19.68 19.26
CA LYS A 203 4.46 19.55 20.24
C LYS A 203 4.38 18.22 20.99
N HIS A 204 3.17 17.78 21.33
CA HIS A 204 2.94 16.49 21.97
C HIS A 204 3.30 15.32 21.03
N ASN A 205 2.86 15.39 19.77
CA ASN A 205 3.17 14.39 18.75
C ASN A 205 4.69 14.29 18.47
N LEU A 206 5.39 15.43 18.39
CA LEU A 206 6.84 15.46 18.22
C LEU A 206 7.60 14.85 19.42
N ALA A 207 7.06 14.98 20.64
CA ALA A 207 7.63 14.39 21.84
C ALA A 207 7.48 12.85 21.87
N GLU A 208 6.33 12.33 21.43
CA GLU A 208 6.08 10.89 21.31
C GLU A 208 6.94 10.25 20.22
N LEU A 209 7.11 10.91 19.06
CA LEU A 209 8.00 10.44 18.00
C LEU A 209 9.46 10.32 18.48
N ARG A 210 9.94 11.28 19.28
CA ARG A 210 11.28 11.20 19.90
C ARG A 210 11.43 10.08 20.93
N LYS A 211 10.35 9.68 21.61
CA LYS A 211 10.36 8.51 22.51
C LYS A 211 10.43 7.21 21.72
N LEU A 212 9.73 7.11 20.59
CA LEU A 212 9.75 5.94 19.71
C LEU A 212 11.10 5.78 19.00
N GLU A 213 11.72 6.88 18.59
CA GLU A 213 13.06 6.88 17.98
C GLU A 213 14.11 6.30 18.95
N LYS A 214 14.04 6.65 20.24
CA LYS A 214 14.94 6.10 21.27
C LYS A 214 14.71 4.61 21.57
N ARG A 215 13.47 4.11 21.43
CA ARG A 215 13.14 2.70 21.70
C ARG A 215 13.45 1.78 20.52
N GLY A 216 13.20 2.20 19.29
CA GLY A 216 13.48 1.39 18.09
C GLY A 216 14.97 1.29 17.74
N PHE A 217 15.72 2.40 17.91
CA PHE A 217 17.13 2.45 17.52
C PHE A 217 18.03 1.62 18.44
N GLY A 218 17.75 1.62 19.75
CA GLY A 218 18.51 0.80 20.73
C GLY A 218 18.33 -0.70 20.52
N TRP A 219 17.12 -1.15 20.15
CA TRP A 219 16.86 -2.56 19.87
C TRP A 219 17.60 -3.05 18.62
N TYR A 220 17.62 -2.24 17.55
CA TYR A 220 18.32 -2.55 16.31
C TYR A 220 19.84 -2.61 16.48
N ILE A 221 20.43 -1.65 17.20
CA ILE A 221 21.86 -1.69 17.56
C ILE A 221 22.19 -2.93 18.38
N GLY A 222 21.31 -3.30 19.32
CA GLY A 222 21.46 -4.52 20.12
C GLY A 222 21.51 -5.79 19.27
N GLN A 223 20.70 -5.88 18.21
CA GLN A 223 20.72 -7.01 17.29
C GLN A 223 22.00 -7.04 16.45
N LEU A 224 22.43 -5.90 15.89
CA LEU A 224 23.66 -5.80 15.11
C LEU A 224 24.90 -6.20 15.91
N ILE A 225 24.98 -5.82 17.19
CA ILE A 225 26.08 -6.21 18.07
C ILE A 225 26.08 -7.73 18.29
N LYS A 226 24.92 -8.34 18.54
CA LYS A 226 24.81 -9.81 18.71
C LYS A 226 25.26 -10.57 17.45
N TRP A 227 24.81 -10.13 16.28
CA TRP A 227 25.22 -10.73 15.00
C TRP A 227 26.71 -10.54 14.72
N GLY A 228 27.26 -9.36 15.01
CA GLY A 228 28.70 -9.10 14.89
C GLY A 228 29.54 -10.02 15.79
N LEU A 229 29.12 -10.23 17.04
CA LEU A 229 29.80 -11.16 17.96
C LEU A 229 29.70 -12.62 17.52
N LEU A 230 28.55 -13.04 16.99
CA LEU A 230 28.37 -14.38 16.43
C LEU A 230 29.31 -14.61 15.24
N LEU A 231 29.38 -13.65 14.32
CA LEU A 231 30.28 -13.73 13.16
C LEU A 231 31.74 -13.81 13.61
N ALA A 232 32.14 -12.95 14.56
CA ALA A 232 33.49 -12.95 15.12
C ALA A 232 33.85 -14.30 15.76
N ALA A 233 32.92 -14.91 16.50
CA ALA A 233 33.11 -16.23 17.10
C ALA A 233 33.29 -17.33 16.04
N ILE A 234 32.50 -17.31 14.96
CA ILE A 234 32.61 -18.27 13.86
C ILE A 234 33.96 -18.10 13.14
N THR A 235 34.36 -16.86 12.81
CA THR A 235 35.64 -16.60 12.15
C THR A 235 36.83 -16.93 13.05
N GLY A 236 36.73 -16.67 14.36
CA GLY A 236 37.76 -17.02 15.33
C GLY A 236 37.91 -18.53 15.49
N ALA A 237 36.80 -19.27 15.52
CA ALA A 237 36.81 -20.73 15.53
C ALA A 237 37.44 -21.30 14.24
N ALA A 238 37.10 -20.75 13.07
CA ALA A 238 37.69 -21.17 11.80
C ALA A 238 39.22 -20.91 11.76
N TRP A 239 39.66 -19.73 12.22
CA TRP A 239 41.08 -19.41 12.31
C TRP A 239 41.83 -20.31 13.29
N TRP A 240 41.25 -20.57 14.47
CA TRP A 240 41.85 -21.47 15.47
C TRP A 240 41.97 -22.92 14.96
N VAL A 241 40.95 -23.43 14.26
CA VAL A 241 40.99 -24.76 13.62
C VAL A 241 42.07 -24.82 12.54
N SER A 242 42.24 -23.76 11.74
CA SER A 242 43.30 -23.70 10.72
C SER A 242 44.72 -23.71 11.29
N GLY A 243 44.90 -23.24 12.53
CA GLY A 243 46.18 -23.27 13.26
C GLY A 243 46.51 -24.61 13.92
N HIS A 244 45.56 -25.54 14.02
CA HIS A 244 45.72 -26.82 14.70
C HIS A 244 45.26 -28.02 13.84
N PRO A 245 46.05 -28.40 12.80
CA PRO A 245 45.69 -29.49 11.89
C PRO A 245 45.47 -30.84 12.61
N GLU A 246 46.10 -31.07 13.76
CA GLU A 246 45.91 -32.30 14.56
C GLU A 246 44.47 -32.47 15.10
N LEU A 247 43.75 -31.37 15.34
CA LEU A 247 42.36 -31.41 15.79
C LEU A 247 41.41 -31.86 14.67
N THR A 248 41.69 -31.46 13.42
CA THR A 248 40.88 -31.90 12.27
C THR A 248 40.98 -33.41 12.05
N GLN A 249 42.17 -34.00 12.24
CA GLN A 249 42.36 -35.45 12.17
C GLN A 249 41.64 -36.19 13.30
N ARG A 250 41.62 -35.64 14.52
CA ARG A 250 40.88 -36.23 15.65
C ARG A 250 39.36 -36.16 15.46
N LEU A 251 38.84 -35.04 14.96
CA LEU A 251 37.42 -34.85 14.65
C LEU A 251 36.96 -35.83 13.54
N HIS A 252 37.75 -35.99 12.48
CA HIS A 252 37.44 -36.93 11.40
C HIS A 252 37.42 -38.39 11.88
N LYS A 253 38.26 -38.74 12.86
CA LYS A 253 38.32 -40.07 13.48
C LYS A 253 37.14 -40.35 14.43
N LEU A 254 36.55 -39.31 15.01
CA LEU A 254 35.36 -39.38 15.86
C LEU A 254 34.07 -39.43 15.03
N LEU A 255 34.00 -38.68 13.93
CA LEU A 255 32.83 -38.64 13.05
C LEU A 255 32.75 -39.82 12.06
N GLY A 256 33.89 -40.46 11.75
CA GLY A 256 33.96 -41.63 10.84
C GLY A 256 33.73 -43.00 11.49
N ARG A 257 33.24 -43.05 12.73
CA ARG A 257 32.84 -44.29 13.42
C ARG A 257 31.33 -44.25 13.67
N GLY A 258 30.57 -44.41 12.59
CA GLY A 258 29.13 -44.64 12.58
C GLY A 258 28.82 -45.61 11.47
#